data_AF-A0A920RW61-F1
#
_entry.id   AF-A0A920RW61-F1
#
_cell.length_a   1.000
_cell.length_b   1.000
_cell.length_c   1.000
_cell.angle_alpha   90.00
_cell.angle_beta   90.00
_cell.angle_gamma   90.00
#
_symmetry.space_group_name_H-M   'P 1'
#
loop_
_entity.id
_entity.type
_entity.pdbx_description
1 polymer ?
#
loop_
_entity_poly.entity_id
_entity_poly.type
_entity_poly.pdbx_seq_one_letter_code
_entity_poly.pdbx_strand_id
1 'polypeptide(L)'
;MAIIFSFNLNAQQIANTDAEPDYWTNLYNATIRYTVMQEANSFGLDLYFGRNGRLTSNIEYQGKWWVKGEEGSQLFCYEITSDLRDPAFLSECFPLILMNNPRIGATWFAQFDQGIMYEAIVGFQVESQNKTGYYVLNY
;
A
#
# COMPACT_ATOMS: atom_id res chain seq x y z
N MET A 1 28.33 22.99 26.67
CA MET A 1 28.66 22.22 25.45
C MET A 1 27.41 21.42 25.10
N ALA A 2 26.63 21.88 24.12
CA ALA A 2 25.36 21.26 23.75
C ALA A 2 25.53 20.61 22.37
N ILE A 3 25.41 19.28 22.32
CA ILE A 3 25.47 18.52 21.08
C ILE A 3 24.05 18.49 20.53
N ILE A 4 23.79 19.30 19.51
CA ILE A 4 22.53 19.31 18.79
C ILE A 4 22.59 18.13 17.82
N PHE A 5 21.84 17.05 18.10
CA PHE A 5 21.62 15.98 17.14
C PHE A 5 20.69 16.50 16.05
N SER A 6 21.26 16.92 14.93
CA SER A 6 20.51 17.21 13.71
C SER A 6 20.04 15.89 13.11
N PHE A 7 18.78 15.52 13.36
CA PHE A 7 18.10 14.50 12.58
C PHE A 7 17.90 15.03 11.17
N ASN A 8 18.76 14.61 10.24
CA ASN A 8 18.46 14.74 8.82
C ASN A 8 17.25 13.84 8.55
N LEU A 9 16.06 14.44 8.55
CA LEU A 9 14.92 13.89 7.82
C LEU A 9 15.34 13.86 6.35
N ASN A 10 15.96 12.75 5.93
CA ASN A 10 15.94 12.37 4.52
C ASN A 10 14.47 12.12 4.19
N ALA A 11 13.76 13.19 3.85
CA ALA A 11 12.60 13.10 2.99
C ALA A 11 13.09 12.31 1.79
N GLN A 12 12.67 11.05 1.67
CA GLN A 12 12.99 10.20 0.54
C GLN A 12 12.60 11.00 -0.70
N GLN A 13 13.59 11.55 -1.37
CA GLN A 13 13.40 12.15 -2.67
C GLN A 13 13.00 10.98 -3.55
N ILE A 14 11.70 10.87 -3.84
CA ILE A 14 11.14 9.88 -4.76
C ILE A 14 11.74 10.27 -6.12
N ALA A 15 12.95 9.79 -6.37
CA ALA A 15 13.53 9.82 -7.69
C ALA A 15 12.52 9.14 -8.60
N ASN A 16 12.20 9.76 -9.73
CA ASN A 16 11.31 9.20 -10.73
C ASN A 16 11.82 7.80 -11.08
N THR A 17 11.23 6.77 -10.47
CA THR A 17 11.43 5.39 -10.87
C THR A 17 10.83 5.24 -12.27
N ASP A 18 11.30 4.30 -13.09
CA ASP A 18 10.75 3.96 -14.42
C ASP A 18 9.32 3.40 -14.41
N ALA A 19 8.57 3.71 -13.36
CA ALA A 19 7.15 3.58 -13.40
C ALA A 19 6.58 4.66 -14.34
N GLU A 20 5.60 4.30 -15.17
CA GLU A 20 4.99 5.26 -16.09
C GLU A 20 4.52 6.50 -15.31
N PRO A 21 4.57 7.73 -15.87
CA PRO A 21 4.18 8.94 -15.16
C PRO A 21 2.80 8.86 -14.47
N ASP A 22 1.90 8.03 -15.02
CA ASP A 22 0.55 7.80 -14.50
C ASP A 22 0.50 6.79 -13.33
N TYR A 23 1.52 5.95 -13.14
CA TYR A 23 1.61 4.99 -12.03
C TYR A 23 1.49 5.68 -10.68
N TRP A 24 2.35 6.68 -10.43
CA TRP A 24 2.40 7.34 -9.13
C TRP A 24 1.09 8.05 -8.82
N THR A 25 0.50 8.69 -9.83
CA THR A 25 -0.82 9.29 -9.73
C THR A 25 -1.89 8.25 -9.39
N ASN A 26 -1.86 7.09 -10.02
CA ASN A 26 -2.78 5.99 -9.74
C ASN A 26 -2.57 5.43 -8.33
N LEU A 27 -1.34 5.18 -7.90
CA LEU A 27 -1.03 4.67 -6.56
C LEU A 27 -1.59 5.60 -5.46
N TYR A 28 -1.40 6.91 -5.61
CA TYR A 28 -1.82 7.88 -4.60
C TYR A 28 -3.32 8.17 -4.60
N ASN A 29 -4.00 7.87 -5.70
CA ASN A 29 -5.45 8.07 -5.84
C ASN A 29 -6.25 6.76 -5.70
N ALA A 30 -5.59 5.61 -5.78
CA ALA A 30 -6.21 4.30 -5.65
C ALA A 30 -6.28 3.86 -4.20
N THR A 31 -7.27 3.02 -3.95
CA THR A 31 -7.39 2.24 -2.73
C THR A 31 -7.15 0.78 -3.09
N ILE A 32 -6.28 0.11 -2.34
CA ILE A 32 -6.14 -1.34 -2.43
C ILE A 32 -6.93 -1.95 -1.29
N ARG A 33 -7.98 -2.71 -1.63
CA ARG A 33 -8.79 -3.43 -0.65
C ARG A 33 -8.30 -4.86 -0.55
N TYR A 34 -7.98 -5.27 0.66
CA TYR A 34 -7.57 -6.62 1.02
C TYR A 34 -8.71 -7.30 1.80
N THR A 35 -8.97 -8.55 1.49
CA THR A 35 -9.66 -9.51 2.34
C THR A 35 -8.58 -10.38 2.98
N VAL A 36 -8.19 -10.05 4.21
CA VAL A 36 -7.18 -10.79 4.97
C VAL A 36 -7.82 -12.06 5.51
N MET A 37 -7.25 -13.22 5.19
CA MET A 37 -7.80 -14.53 5.54
C MET A 37 -7.09 -15.07 6.78
N GLN A 38 -7.79 -15.11 7.91
CA GLN A 38 -7.34 -15.84 9.11
C GLN A 38 -8.23 -17.06 9.33
N GLU A 39 -7.69 -18.09 10.00
CA GLU A 39 -8.40 -19.35 10.26
C GLU A 39 -9.75 -19.16 10.98
N ALA A 40 -9.83 -18.18 11.88
CA ALA A 40 -11.01 -17.91 12.68
C ALA A 40 -12.03 -17.01 11.98
N ASN A 41 -11.58 -15.92 11.33
CA ASN A 41 -12.41 -14.96 10.60
C ASN A 41 -11.58 -14.15 9.60
N SER A 42 -12.10 -13.92 8.40
CA SER A 42 -11.52 -12.94 7.47
C SER A 42 -11.98 -11.51 7.80
N PHE A 43 -11.16 -10.53 7.44
CA PHE A 43 -11.53 -9.11 7.59
C PHE A 43 -11.10 -8.27 6.39
N GLY A 44 -11.84 -7.18 6.16
CA GLY A 44 -11.52 -6.19 5.13
C GLY A 44 -10.54 -5.13 5.64
N LEU A 45 -9.51 -4.86 4.84
CA LEU A 45 -8.48 -3.86 5.10
C LEU A 45 -8.27 -3.04 3.83
N ASP A 46 -8.54 -1.74 3.90
CA ASP A 46 -8.27 -0.81 2.80
C ASP A 46 -6.96 -0.08 3.10
N LEU A 47 -6.00 -0.10 2.18
CA LEU A 47 -4.75 0.62 2.32
C LEU A 47 -4.69 1.84 1.39
N TYR A 48 -4.22 2.95 1.97
CA TYR A 48 -4.04 4.24 1.31
C TYR A 48 -2.57 4.63 1.34
N PHE A 49 -1.97 4.79 0.17
CA PHE A 49 -0.54 5.06 0.01
C PHE A 49 -0.32 6.57 -0.14
N GLY A 50 0.31 7.20 0.86
CA GLY A 50 0.60 8.62 0.86
C GLY A 50 1.94 8.95 0.19
N ARG A 51 2.02 10.10 -0.50
CA ARG A 51 3.24 10.60 -1.17
C ARG A 51 4.48 10.73 -0.28
N ASN A 52 4.31 10.77 1.03
CA ASN A 52 5.36 10.92 2.02
C ASN A 52 5.91 9.57 2.54
N GLY A 53 5.61 8.47 1.86
CA GLY A 53 5.98 7.13 2.31
C GLY A 53 5.13 6.60 3.46
N ARG A 54 4.09 7.33 3.90
CA ARG A 54 3.15 6.84 4.92
C ARG A 54 2.05 6.01 4.30
N LEU A 55 1.61 5.01 5.04
CA LEU A 55 0.49 4.16 4.69
C LEU A 55 -0.54 4.25 5.82
N THR A 56 -1.79 4.51 5.45
CA THR A 56 -2.94 4.56 6.38
C THR A 56 -3.99 3.56 5.95
N SER A 57 -4.90 3.20 6.86
CA SER A 57 -5.98 2.27 6.53
C SER A 57 -7.34 2.72 7.05
N ASN A 58 -8.39 2.01 6.64
CA ASN A 58 -9.76 2.21 7.13
C ASN A 58 -10.01 1.64 8.54
N ILE A 59 -9.07 0.87 9.07
CA ILE A 59 -9.10 0.26 10.40
C ILE A 59 -7.81 0.59 11.16
N GLU A 60 -7.56 -0.05 12.30
CA GLU A 60 -6.47 0.32 13.21
C GLU A 60 -5.07 -0.16 12.75
N TYR A 61 -4.77 -0.08 11.44
CA TYR A 61 -3.41 -0.25 10.91
C TYR A 61 -2.82 1.08 10.45
N GLN A 62 -1.52 1.25 10.73
CA GLN A 62 -0.69 2.31 10.18
C GLN A 62 0.61 1.70 9.67
N GLY A 63 1.26 2.37 8.73
CA GLY A 63 2.45 1.80 8.14
C GLY A 63 3.26 2.77 7.30
N LYS A 64 4.18 2.17 6.55
CA LYS A 64 5.03 2.88 5.60
C LYS A 64 5.21 2.04 4.35
N TRP A 65 5.51 2.72 3.26
CA TRP A 65 5.89 2.10 2.00
C TRP A 65 7.16 2.75 1.47
N TRP A 66 7.93 2.00 0.69
CA TRP A 66 9.16 2.47 0.07
C TRP A 66 9.48 1.65 -1.18
N VAL A 67 10.34 2.21 -2.03
CA VAL A 67 10.95 1.48 -3.15
C VAL A 67 12.40 1.16 -2.78
N LYS A 68 12.86 -0.05 -3.08
CA LYS A 68 14.26 -0.46 -2.92
C LYS A 68 14.74 -1.25 -4.14
N GLY A 69 16.05 -1.32 -4.33
CA GLY A 69 16.66 -2.02 -5.47
C GLY A 69 17.20 -1.07 -6.53
N GLU A 70 17.85 -1.64 -7.54
CA GLU A 70 18.45 -0.90 -8.65
C GLU A 70 17.44 -0.68 -9.78
N GLU A 71 17.74 0.26 -10.67
CA GLU A 71 16.94 0.52 -11.88
C GLU A 71 16.70 -0.78 -12.67
N GLY A 72 15.46 -1.04 -13.08
CA GLY A 72 15.06 -2.27 -13.75
C GLY A 72 14.86 -3.50 -12.84
N SER A 73 15.18 -3.40 -11.55
CA SER A 73 14.97 -4.45 -10.54
C SER A 73 14.31 -3.94 -9.25
N GLN A 74 13.68 -2.77 -9.31
CA GLN A 74 13.06 -2.15 -8.16
C GLN A 74 11.93 -3.03 -7.58
N LEU A 75 11.87 -3.07 -6.26
CA LEU A 75 10.79 -3.66 -5.49
C LEU A 75 9.98 -2.55 -4.82
N PHE A 76 8.66 -2.66 -4.92
CA PHE A 76 7.73 -1.93 -4.06
C PHE A 76 7.54 -2.72 -2.78
N CYS A 77 7.76 -2.07 -1.63
CA CYS A 77 7.63 -2.69 -0.33
C CYS A 77 6.71 -1.86 0.57
N TYR A 78 5.94 -2.53 1.41
CA TYR A 78 5.21 -1.89 2.48
C TYR A 78 5.13 -2.76 3.73
N GLU A 79 4.94 -2.09 4.85
CA GLU A 79 4.65 -2.74 6.13
C GLU A 79 3.56 -1.96 6.85
N ILE A 80 2.72 -2.70 7.58
CA ILE A 80 1.67 -2.15 8.43
C ILE A 80 1.69 -2.83 9.79
N THR A 81 1.40 -2.04 10.83
CA THR A 81 1.37 -2.48 12.23
C THR A 81 0.06 -2.04 12.89
N SER A 82 -0.39 -2.83 13.86
CA SER A 82 -1.52 -2.51 14.73
C SER A 82 -1.25 -2.98 16.16
N ASP A 83 -1.57 -2.13 17.13
CA ASP A 83 -1.59 -2.51 18.56
C ASP A 83 -2.95 -3.12 18.98
N LEU A 84 -3.94 -3.12 18.08
CA LEU A 84 -5.34 -3.46 18.38
C LEU A 84 -5.88 -4.60 17.52
N ARG A 85 -5.12 -5.06 16.52
CA ARG A 85 -5.50 -6.12 15.59
C ARG A 85 -4.52 -7.27 15.68
N ASP A 86 -5.04 -8.46 15.47
CA ASP A 86 -4.27 -9.63 15.09
C ASP A 86 -4.56 -9.88 13.59
N PRO A 87 -3.55 -9.91 12.71
CA PRO A 87 -2.11 -9.92 12.97
C PRO A 87 -1.58 -8.53 13.32
N ALA A 88 -0.72 -8.42 14.34
CA ALA A 88 -0.17 -7.12 14.74
C ALA A 88 0.77 -6.50 13.69
N PHE A 89 1.27 -7.30 12.75
CA PHE A 89 2.21 -6.89 11.71
C PHE A 89 1.93 -7.62 10.40
N LEU A 90 1.89 -6.88 9.30
CA LEU A 90 1.80 -7.41 7.95
C LEU A 90 2.80 -6.68 7.04
N SER A 91 3.48 -7.40 6.15
CA SER A 91 4.41 -6.82 5.18
C SER A 91 4.41 -7.56 3.86
N GLU A 92 4.83 -6.86 2.81
CA GLU A 92 5.03 -7.44 1.48
C GLU A 92 6.05 -6.63 0.68
N CYS A 93 6.81 -7.33 -0.17
CA CYS A 93 7.64 -6.73 -1.22
C CYS A 93 7.41 -7.45 -2.55
N PHE A 94 7.18 -6.72 -3.63
CA PHE A 94 7.01 -7.29 -4.96
C PHE A 94 7.62 -6.40 -6.04
N PRO A 95 7.92 -6.93 -7.25
CA PRO A 95 8.51 -6.14 -8.32
C PRO A 95 7.66 -4.91 -8.65
N LEU A 96 8.28 -3.72 -8.62
CA LEU A 96 7.62 -2.44 -8.86
C LEU A 96 6.91 -2.42 -10.23
N ILE A 97 7.48 -3.11 -11.22
CA ILE A 97 6.92 -3.24 -12.57
C ILE A 97 5.51 -3.86 -12.57
N LEU A 98 5.16 -4.67 -11.58
CA LEU A 98 3.80 -5.23 -11.46
C LEU A 98 2.76 -4.14 -11.17
N MET A 99 3.18 -2.99 -10.66
CA MET A 99 2.30 -1.85 -10.44
C MET A 99 2.03 -1.01 -11.68
N ASN A 100 2.87 -1.09 -12.72
CA ASN A 100 2.67 -0.34 -13.97
C ASN A 100 1.46 -0.84 -14.76
N ASN A 101 0.94 -2.01 -14.43
CA ASN A 101 -0.32 -2.51 -14.95
C ASN A 101 -1.32 -2.55 -13.78
N PRO A 102 -1.82 -1.39 -13.30
CA PRO A 102 -2.88 -1.40 -12.31
C PRO A 102 -4.08 -1.99 -13.03
N ARG A 103 -4.28 -3.30 -12.85
CA ARG A 103 -5.50 -3.97 -13.26
C ARG A 103 -6.58 -3.49 -12.30
N ILE A 104 -7.01 -2.24 -12.46
CA ILE A 104 -8.11 -1.65 -11.73
C ILE A 104 -9.29 -2.61 -11.90
N GLY A 105 -9.78 -3.14 -10.80
CA GLY A 105 -10.81 -4.18 -10.82
C GLY A 105 -10.39 -5.64 -10.85
N ALA A 106 -9.14 -5.94 -11.19
CA ALA A 106 -8.69 -7.32 -11.07
C ALA A 106 -8.47 -7.67 -9.62
N THR A 107 -8.93 -8.86 -9.29
CA THR A 107 -8.72 -9.48 -8.00
C THR A 107 -7.55 -10.44 -8.10
N TRP A 108 -6.68 -10.46 -7.09
CA TRP A 108 -5.58 -11.43 -7.00
C TRP A 108 -5.50 -12.04 -5.61
N PHE A 109 -5.01 -13.29 -5.56
CA PHE A 109 -4.74 -14.02 -4.34
C PHE A 109 -3.23 -14.10 -4.13
N ALA A 110 -2.78 -13.75 -2.93
CA ALA A 110 -1.38 -13.77 -2.56
C ALA A 110 -1.24 -13.96 -1.04
N GLN A 111 -0.02 -13.79 -0.54
CA GLN A 111 0.34 -14.05 0.84
C GLN A 111 1.26 -12.93 1.34
N PHE A 112 0.98 -12.41 2.52
CA PHE A 112 1.92 -11.53 3.23
C PHE A 112 3.16 -12.33 3.68
N ASP A 113 4.27 -11.64 3.96
CA ASP A 113 5.52 -12.28 4.42
C ASP A 113 5.32 -13.12 5.70
N GLN A 114 4.29 -12.82 6.49
CA GLN A 114 3.91 -13.53 7.72
C GLN A 114 3.18 -14.86 7.45
N GLY A 115 3.00 -15.24 6.18
CA GLY A 115 2.31 -16.47 5.80
C GLY A 115 0.78 -16.33 5.73
N ILE A 116 0.27 -15.11 5.81
CA ILE A 116 -1.17 -14.84 5.90
C ILE A 116 -1.72 -14.59 4.51
N MET A 117 -2.70 -15.40 4.11
CA MET A 117 -3.32 -15.31 2.79
C MET A 117 -4.21 -14.09 2.71
N TYR A 118 -4.26 -13.48 1.53
CA TYR A 118 -5.19 -12.41 1.24
C TYR A 118 -5.71 -12.50 -0.19
N GLU A 119 -6.90 -11.93 -0.38
CA GLU A 119 -7.42 -11.54 -1.70
C GLU A 119 -7.36 -10.02 -1.78
N ALA A 120 -6.89 -9.44 -2.88
CA ALA A 120 -6.81 -8.00 -3.04
C ALA A 120 -7.39 -7.51 -4.36
N ILE A 121 -7.90 -6.28 -4.35
CA ILE A 121 -8.46 -5.60 -5.51
C ILE A 121 -8.08 -4.11 -5.48
N VAL A 122 -7.68 -3.57 -6.64
CA VAL A 122 -7.44 -2.13 -6.81
C VAL A 122 -8.73 -1.45 -7.25
N GLY A 123 -9.14 -0.40 -6.53
CA GLY A 123 -10.27 0.44 -6.90
C GLY A 123 -10.00 1.91 -6.61
N PHE A 124 -10.93 2.77 -6.99
CA PHE A 124 -10.92 4.18 -6.58
C PHE A 124 -12.01 4.41 -5.54
N GLN A 125 -11.64 5.08 -4.45
CA GLN A 125 -12.61 5.56 -3.48
C GLN A 125 -13.28 6.83 -4.03
N VAL A 126 -14.60 6.79 -4.18
CA VAL A 126 -15.39 7.95 -4.59
C VAL A 126 -16.21 8.41 -3.41
N GLU A 127 -15.95 9.64 -2.97
CA GLU A 127 -16.82 10.35 -2.02
C GLU A 127 -17.93 11.05 -2.80
N SER A 128 -19.13 10.49 -2.73
CA SER A 128 -20.38 11.16 -3.13
C SER A 128 -21.06 11.68 -1.87
N GLN A 129 -21.84 12.76 -1.99
CA GLN A 129 -22.39 13.63 -0.92
C GLN A 129 -23.20 12.99 0.23
N ASN A 130 -23.15 11.67 0.44
CA ASN A 130 -23.43 10.99 1.72
C ASN A 130 -23.05 9.48 1.71
N LYS A 131 -22.19 9.02 0.80
CA LYS A 131 -21.77 7.61 0.71
C LYS A 131 -20.34 7.49 0.19
N THR A 132 -19.50 6.78 0.94
CA THR A 132 -18.23 6.27 0.45
C THR A 132 -18.51 5.05 -0.44
N GLY A 133 -18.22 5.16 -1.73
CA GLY A 133 -18.39 4.07 -2.70
C GLY A 133 -17.04 3.56 -3.21
N TYR A 134 -16.95 2.26 -3.47
CA TYR A 134 -15.84 1.63 -4.16
C TYR A 134 -16.21 1.41 -5.61
N TYR A 135 -15.43 1.97 -6.53
CA TYR A 135 -15.61 1.74 -7.96
C TYR A 135 -14.42 1.01 -8.54
N VAL A 136 -14.74 -0.06 -9.24
CA VAL A 136 -13.86 -0.77 -10.15
C VAL A 136 -14.20 -0.25 -11.54
N LEU A 137 -13.26 0.41 -12.23
CA LEU A 137 -13.44 0.78 -13.62
C LEU A 137 -13.36 -0.50 -14.46
N ASN A 138 -14.50 -0.97 -14.97
CA ASN A 138 -14.53 -2.01 -15.98
C ASN A 138 -14.17 -1.35 -17.32
N TYR A 139 -12.98 -1.62 -17.86
CA TYR A 139 -12.60 -1.28 -19.22
C TYR A 139 -12.94 -2.42 -20.18
#